data_AF-A0A8H9AJF3-F1
#
_entry.id   AF-A0A8H9AJF3-F1
#
_cell.length_a   1.000
_cell.length_b   1.000
_cell.length_c   1.000
_cell.angle_alpha   90.00
_cell.angle_beta   90.00
_cell.angle_gamma   90.00
#
_symmetry.space_group_name_H-M   'P 1'
#
loop_
_entity.id
_entity.type
_entity.pdbx_description
1 polymer ?
#
loop_
_entity_poly.entity_id
_entity_poly.type
_entity_poly.pdbx_seq_one_letter_code
_entity_poly.pdbx_strand_id
1 'polypeptide(L)'
;HTCEAAEDALKDAQNMMVTLSTGKGVIQPVHIDDVLPEVVERVECRNQGLEKSRTLMTGIDELDAKTGGMEPGDLVFIAARPSMGKTELALDIIDKVTEQGHGVLLFTMEMANIQIGERMVSAAGGMPVSRLKSVA
;
A
#
# COMPACT_ATOMS: atom_id res chain seq x y z
N HIS A 1 5.65 -54.32 13.02
CA HIS A 1 4.82 -53.66 12.00
C HIS A 1 4.02 -52.47 12.54
N THR A 2 3.58 -52.44 13.81
CA THR A 2 2.77 -51.34 14.35
C THR A 2 3.55 -50.14 14.90
N CYS A 3 4.83 -50.29 15.26
CA CYS A 3 5.65 -49.16 15.75
C CYS A 3 6.13 -48.22 14.63
N GLU A 4 6.47 -48.75 13.46
CA GLU A 4 6.95 -47.97 12.31
C GLU A 4 5.85 -47.05 11.77
N ALA A 5 4.63 -47.57 11.63
CA ALA A 5 3.46 -46.77 11.27
C ALA A 5 3.12 -45.68 12.32
N ALA A 6 3.43 -45.92 13.61
CA ALA A 6 3.23 -44.94 14.66
C ALA A 6 4.30 -43.82 14.61
N GLU A 7 5.54 -44.15 14.26
CA GLU A 7 6.62 -43.17 14.05
C GLU A 7 6.37 -42.30 12.82
N ASP A 8 5.87 -42.89 11.73
CA ASP A 8 5.51 -42.14 10.52
C ASP A 8 4.33 -41.19 10.77
N ALA A 9 3.28 -41.65 11.46
CA ALA A 9 2.17 -40.79 11.85
C ALA A 9 2.61 -39.64 12.77
N LEU A 10 3.60 -39.87 13.64
CA LEU A 10 4.19 -38.83 14.50
C LEU A 10 5.01 -37.81 13.71
N LYS A 11 5.77 -38.25 12.70
CA LYS A 11 6.50 -37.36 11.78
C LYS A 11 5.55 -36.50 10.95
N ASP A 12 4.48 -37.09 10.43
CA ASP A 12 3.47 -36.36 9.65
C ASP A 12 2.75 -35.31 10.51
N ALA A 13 2.41 -35.68 11.75
CA ALA A 13 1.84 -34.74 12.71
C ALA A 13 2.81 -33.62 13.07
N GLN A 14 4.11 -33.90 13.24
CA GLN A 14 5.14 -32.87 13.46
C GLN A 14 5.27 -31.91 12.27
N ASN A 15 5.29 -32.42 11.04
CA ASN A 15 5.40 -31.59 9.83
C ASN A 15 4.18 -30.68 9.64
N MET A 16 2.97 -31.21 9.88
CA MET A 16 1.76 -30.39 9.91
C MET A 16 1.82 -29.34 11.02
N MET A 17 2.30 -29.72 12.21
CA MET A 17 2.42 -28.78 13.33
C MET A 17 3.44 -27.68 13.04
N VAL A 18 4.56 -27.97 12.34
CA VAL A 18 5.53 -26.96 11.89
C VAL A 18 4.90 -26.01 10.86
N THR A 19 4.08 -26.53 9.95
CA THR A 19 3.36 -25.73 8.94
C THR A 19 2.31 -24.81 9.57
N LEU A 20 1.72 -25.22 10.71
CA LEU A 20 0.75 -24.43 11.48
C LEU A 20 1.42 -23.51 12.51
N SER A 21 2.56 -23.91 13.08
CA SER A 21 3.30 -23.20 14.13
C SER A 21 4.29 -22.18 13.58
N THR A 22 4.53 -22.17 12.27
CA THR A 22 5.10 -21.02 11.59
C THR A 22 4.04 -19.93 11.54
N GLY A 23 3.87 -19.25 12.68
CA GLY A 23 3.29 -17.91 12.69
C GLY A 23 3.98 -17.08 11.59
N LYS A 24 3.21 -16.25 10.88
CA LYS A 24 3.61 -15.37 9.78
C LYS A 24 4.71 -14.34 10.15
N GLY A 25 5.84 -14.77 10.71
CA GLY A 25 6.82 -13.89 11.32
C GLY A 25 8.23 -14.49 11.50
N VAL A 26 8.52 -15.69 10.98
CA VAL A 26 9.92 -16.14 10.87
C VAL A 26 10.44 -15.73 9.51
N ILE A 27 11.29 -14.71 9.48
CA ILE A 27 12.06 -14.35 8.28
C ILE A 27 12.99 -15.53 7.99
N GLN A 28 12.70 -16.29 6.93
CA GLN A 28 13.53 -17.40 6.49
C GLN A 28 14.58 -16.91 5.49
N PRO A 29 15.82 -17.41 5.53
CA PRO A 29 16.80 -17.17 4.48
C PRO A 29 16.26 -17.67 3.14
N VAL A 30 16.28 -16.82 2.12
CA VAL A 30 15.88 -17.16 0.74
C VAL A 30 17.14 -17.18 -0.12
N HIS A 31 17.28 -18.19 -0.99
CA HIS A 31 18.39 -18.25 -1.93
C HIS A 31 18.16 -17.26 -3.07
N ILE A 32 19.22 -16.57 -3.52
CA ILE A 32 19.07 -15.53 -4.56
C ILE A 32 18.53 -16.11 -5.88
N ASP A 33 18.94 -17.33 -6.24
CA ASP A 33 18.48 -18.02 -7.45
C ASP A 33 16.96 -18.28 -7.45
N ASP A 34 16.32 -18.33 -6.28
CA ASP A 34 14.86 -18.51 -6.18
C ASP A 34 14.12 -17.19 -6.46
N VAL A 35 14.78 -16.03 -6.26
CA VAL A 35 14.19 -14.69 -6.42
C VAL A 35 14.43 -14.11 -7.82
N LEU A 36 15.58 -14.44 -8.42
CA LEU A 36 15.98 -13.91 -9.73
C LEU A 36 14.94 -14.11 -10.85
N PRO A 37 14.24 -15.27 -10.96
CA PRO A 37 13.22 -15.45 -12.00
C PRO A 37 12.09 -14.42 -11.91
N GLU A 38 11.59 -14.14 -10.70
CA GLU A 38 10.52 -13.14 -10.47
C GLU A 38 10.99 -11.73 -10.82
N VAL A 39 12.25 -11.39 -10.51
CA VAL A 39 12.84 -10.09 -10.87
C VAL A 39 12.92 -9.92 -12.39
N VAL A 40 13.36 -10.96 -13.11
CA VAL A 40 13.45 -10.93 -14.58
C VAL A 40 12.06 -10.78 -15.20
N GLU A 41 11.09 -11.57 -14.74
CA GLU A 41 9.70 -11.46 -15.20
C GLU A 41 9.15 -10.04 -14.97
N ARG A 42 9.38 -9.45 -13.79
CA ARG A 42 8.98 -8.07 -13.48
C ARG A 42 9.60 -7.05 -14.44
N VAL A 43 10.87 -7.21 -14.78
CA VAL A 43 11.57 -6.32 -15.74
C VAL A 43 11.02 -6.49 -17.16
N GLU A 44 10.78 -7.72 -17.60
CA GLU A 44 10.22 -8.01 -18.92
C GLU A 44 8.79 -7.47 -19.07
N CYS A 45 7.93 -7.68 -18.06
CA CYS A 45 6.57 -7.14 -18.06
C CYS A 45 6.55 -5.61 -18.15
N ARG A 46 7.46 -4.92 -17.46
CA ARG A 46 7.61 -3.46 -17.58
C ARG A 46 8.05 -3.04 -18.96
N ASN A 47 9.05 -3.71 -19.53
CA ASN A 47 9.58 -3.38 -20.86
C ASN A 47 8.56 -3.62 -21.98
N GLN A 48 7.69 -4.62 -21.82
CA GLN A 48 6.62 -4.94 -22.78
C GLN A 48 5.36 -4.08 -22.56
N GLY A 49 5.31 -3.25 -21.51
CA GLY A 49 4.13 -2.47 -21.15
C GLY A 49 2.92 -3.31 -20.73
N LEU A 50 3.15 -4.59 -20.37
CA LEU A 50 2.11 -5.54 -19.97
C LEU A 50 1.79 -5.46 -18.47
N GLU A 51 2.68 -4.86 -17.68
CA GLU A 51 2.36 -4.51 -16.30
C GLU A 51 1.30 -3.39 -16.30
N LYS A 52 0.09 -3.70 -15.83
CA LYS A 52 -0.72 -2.67 -15.16
C LYS A 52 0.08 -2.28 -13.93
N SER A 53 0.88 -1.22 -14.06
CA SER A 53 1.73 -0.74 -12.98
C SER A 53 0.89 -0.63 -11.72
N ARG A 54 1.20 -1.45 -10.71
CA ARG A 54 0.62 -1.35 -9.36
C ARG A 54 1.20 -0.15 -8.60
N THR A 55 2.17 0.52 -9.21
CA THR A 55 2.82 1.69 -8.66
C THR A 55 1.81 2.83 -8.63
N LEU A 56 1.61 3.38 -7.44
CA LEU A 56 0.69 4.48 -7.24
C LEU A 56 1.41 5.79 -7.55
N MET A 57 0.87 6.55 -8.49
CA MET A 57 1.38 7.89 -8.79
C MET A 57 0.76 8.90 -7.83
N THR A 58 1.56 9.83 -7.34
CA THR A 58 1.12 10.89 -6.41
C THR A 58 0.27 11.93 -7.12
N GLY A 59 0.38 12.04 -8.45
CA GLY A 59 -0.29 13.05 -9.26
C GLY A 59 0.44 14.40 -9.28
N ILE A 60 1.68 14.42 -8.76
CA ILE A 60 2.61 15.54 -8.89
C ILE A 60 3.69 15.10 -9.87
N ASP A 61 3.56 15.53 -11.13
CA ASP A 61 4.41 15.06 -12.23
C ASP A 61 5.92 15.14 -11.92
N GLU A 62 6.38 16.24 -11.33
CA GLU A 62 7.79 16.40 -10.97
C GLU A 62 8.25 15.46 -9.86
N LEU A 63 7.36 15.11 -8.93
CA LEU A 63 7.64 14.18 -7.85
C LEU A 63 7.67 12.75 -8.41
N ASP A 64 6.64 12.37 -9.16
CA ASP A 64 6.52 11.05 -9.77
C ASP A 64 7.65 10.77 -10.76
N ALA A 65 8.12 11.77 -11.51
CA ALA A 65 9.29 11.65 -12.37
C ALA A 65 10.60 11.39 -11.60
N LYS A 66 10.70 11.86 -10.35
CA LYS A 66 11.90 11.68 -9.51
C LYS A 66 11.83 10.42 -8.64
N THR A 67 10.66 10.05 -8.16
CA THR A 67 10.47 8.91 -7.26
C THR A 67 10.08 7.64 -7.99
N GLY A 68 9.51 7.76 -9.19
CA GLY A 68 8.90 6.65 -9.91
C GLY A 68 7.54 6.24 -9.35
N GLY A 69 6.95 7.03 -8.44
CA GLY A 69 5.72 6.70 -7.71
C GLY A 69 5.96 5.92 -6.42
N MET A 70 4.94 5.21 -5.93
CA MET A 70 4.97 4.41 -4.70
C MET A 70 4.73 2.93 -5.01
N GLU A 71 5.68 2.04 -4.72
CA GLU A 71 5.54 0.60 -4.96
C GLU A 71 4.83 -0.11 -3.78
N PRO A 72 4.16 -1.25 -4.03
CA PRO A 72 3.60 -2.07 -2.95
C PRO A 72 4.68 -2.52 -1.95
N GLY A 73 4.47 -2.21 -0.67
CA GLY A 73 5.41 -2.52 0.42
C GLY A 73 6.20 -1.31 0.92
N ASP A 74 6.16 -0.19 0.19
CA ASP A 74 6.81 1.05 0.62
C ASP A 74 6.11 1.68 1.84
N LEU A 75 6.92 2.20 2.76
CA LEU A 75 6.48 3.07 3.84
C LEU A 75 6.98 4.50 3.59
N VAL A 76 6.09 5.37 3.14
CA VAL A 76 6.41 6.75 2.78
C VAL A 76 6.00 7.72 3.89
N PHE A 77 6.93 8.61 4.27
CA PHE A 77 6.69 9.63 5.29
C PHE A 77 6.57 11.03 4.68
N ILE A 78 5.48 11.74 5.01
CA ILE A 78 5.31 13.16 4.71
C ILE A 78 5.56 13.96 6.00
N ALA A 79 6.70 14.66 6.05
CA ALA A 79 7.10 15.51 7.16
C ALA A 79 6.97 16.99 6.77
N ALA A 80 6.18 17.75 7.52
CA ALA A 80 6.01 19.18 7.31
C ALA A 80 5.72 19.87 8.65
N ARG A 81 5.91 21.19 8.71
CA ARG A 81 5.50 22.01 9.87
C ARG A 81 3.97 22.11 9.93
N PRO A 82 3.37 22.35 11.12
CA PRO A 82 1.94 22.62 11.22
C PRO A 82 1.52 23.74 10.27
N SER A 83 0.32 23.63 9.71
CA SER A 83 -0.25 24.57 8.73
C SER A 83 0.41 24.61 7.34
N MET A 84 1.40 23.75 7.05
CA MET A 84 2.03 23.67 5.71
C MET A 84 1.27 22.75 4.72
N GLY A 85 0.00 22.44 4.99
CA GLY A 85 -0.83 21.69 4.05
C GLY A 85 -0.58 20.17 3.97
N LYS A 86 0.05 19.55 4.97
CA LYS A 86 0.30 18.09 4.99
C LYS A 86 -0.96 17.26 4.73
N THR A 87 -2.07 17.61 5.39
CA THR A 87 -3.35 16.91 5.23
C THR A 87 -3.96 17.14 3.85
N GLU A 88 -3.83 18.35 3.31
CA GLU A 88 -4.36 18.68 1.99
C GLU A 88 -3.61 17.90 0.90
N LEU A 89 -2.27 17.90 0.98
CA LEU A 89 -1.42 17.10 0.08
C LEU A 89 -1.78 15.60 0.15
N ALA A 90 -2.05 15.07 1.35
CA ALA A 90 -2.47 13.69 1.48
C ALA A 90 -3.83 13.43 0.81
N LEU A 91 -4.79 14.35 0.91
CA LEU A 91 -6.09 14.22 0.25
C LEU A 91 -5.98 14.31 -1.27
N ASP A 92 -5.13 15.19 -1.80
CA ASP A 92 -4.87 15.28 -3.24
C ASP A 92 -4.27 13.98 -3.80
N ILE A 93 -3.29 13.40 -3.08
CA ILE A 93 -2.73 12.08 -3.44
C ILE A 93 -3.82 11.00 -3.41
N ILE A 94 -4.68 11.00 -2.39
CA ILE A 94 -5.79 10.04 -2.28
C ILE A 94 -6.71 10.17 -3.50
N ASP A 95 -7.08 11.39 -3.88
CA ASP A 95 -7.94 11.65 -5.04
C ASP A 95 -7.32 11.06 -6.31
N LYS A 96 -6.03 11.32 -6.54
CA LYS A 96 -5.28 10.80 -7.69
C LYS A 96 -5.13 9.28 -7.70
N VAL A 97 -4.93 8.67 -6.54
CA VAL A 97 -4.90 7.21 -6.40
C VAL A 97 -6.29 6.60 -6.69
N THR A 98 -7.37 7.25 -6.25
CA THR A 98 -8.74 6.80 -6.53
C THR A 98 -9.15 6.98 -7.99
N GLU A 99 -8.71 8.05 -8.66
CA GLU A 99 -8.88 8.24 -10.12
C GLU A 99 -8.22 7.12 -10.93
N GLN A 100 -7.11 6.56 -10.44
CA GLN A 100 -6.43 5.40 -11.04
C GLN A 100 -7.17 4.07 -10.81
N GLY A 101 -8.29 4.08 -10.06
CA GLY A 101 -9.12 2.91 -9.79
C GLY A 101 -8.72 2.12 -8.53
N HIS A 102 -7.88 2.68 -7.66
CA HIS A 102 -7.44 2.03 -6.43
C HIS A 102 -8.27 2.49 -5.22
N GLY A 103 -8.50 1.59 -4.26
CA GLY A 103 -9.16 1.91 -3.00
C GLY A 103 -8.17 2.45 -1.96
N VAL A 104 -8.59 3.44 -1.16
CA VAL A 104 -7.76 4.04 -0.11
C VAL A 104 -8.44 4.01 1.25
N LEU A 105 -7.66 3.73 2.29
CA LEU A 105 -8.07 3.81 3.69
C LEU A 105 -7.31 4.94 4.38
N LEU A 106 -8.03 5.93 4.92
CA LEU A 106 -7.46 7.08 5.63
C LEU A 106 -7.70 6.97 7.13
N PHE A 107 -6.62 7.09 7.91
CA PHE A 107 -6.67 7.30 9.35
C PHE A 107 -6.26 8.73 9.68
N THR A 108 -7.09 9.45 10.44
CA THR A 108 -6.81 10.81 10.91
C THR A 108 -6.89 10.86 12.44
N MET A 109 -5.94 11.54 13.07
CA MET A 109 -5.91 11.77 14.52
C MET A 109 -6.01 13.26 14.89
N GLU A 110 -5.87 14.16 13.91
CA GLU A 110 -5.84 15.61 14.13
C GLU A 110 -7.18 16.27 13.78
N MET A 111 -7.78 15.83 12.67
CA MET A 111 -9.02 16.39 12.14
C MET A 111 -10.17 15.41 12.30
N ALA A 112 -11.35 15.94 12.62
CA ALA A 112 -12.58 15.15 12.69
C ALA A 112 -13.01 14.69 11.28
N ASN A 113 -13.65 13.52 11.21
CA ASN A 113 -14.06 12.91 9.93
C ASN A 113 -14.92 13.84 9.05
N ILE A 114 -15.83 14.61 9.65
CA ILE A 114 -16.67 15.57 8.92
C ILE A 114 -15.81 16.64 8.24
N GLN A 115 -14.77 17.15 8.91
CA GLN A 115 -13.91 18.19 8.34
C GLN A 115 -13.07 17.69 7.16
N ILE A 116 -12.69 16.40 7.17
CA ILE A 116 -12.05 15.76 6.02
C ILE A 116 -13.05 15.66 4.85
N GLY A 117 -14.28 15.21 5.13
CA GLY A 117 -15.33 15.14 4.12
C GLY A 117 -15.65 16.49 3.48
N GLU A 118 -15.74 17.56 4.29
CA GLU A 118 -15.91 18.93 3.78
C GLU A 118 -14.79 19.35 2.83
N ARG A 119 -13.54 18.99 3.12
CA ARG A 119 -12.39 19.27 2.24
C ARG A 119 -12.47 18.49 0.93
N MET A 120 -12.80 17.20 0.98
CA MET A 120 -12.97 16.39 -0.23
C MET A 120 -14.08 16.93 -1.14
N VAL A 121 -15.23 17.31 -0.56
CA VAL A 121 -16.33 17.94 -1.31
C VAL A 121 -15.93 19.31 -1.86
N SER A 122 -15.20 20.10 -1.07
CA SER A 122 -14.66 21.40 -1.47
C SER A 122 -13.70 21.27 -2.65
N ALA A 123 -12.79 20.31 -2.61
CA ALA A 123 -11.82 20.01 -3.67
C ALA A 123 -12.54 19.57 -4.96
N ALA A 124 -13.46 18.60 -4.87
CA ALA A 124 -14.25 18.13 -6.01
C ALA A 124 -15.13 19.23 -6.62
N GLY A 125 -15.66 20.14 -5.80
CA GLY A 125 -16.48 21.27 -6.23
C GLY A 125 -15.71 22.50 -6.70
N GLY A 126 -14.37 22.53 -6.57
CA GLY A 126 -13.54 23.69 -6.91
C GLY A 126 -13.91 24.96 -6.14
N MET A 127 -14.44 24.83 -4.92
CA MET A 127 -14.91 25.95 -4.10
C MET A 127 -14.22 25.95 -2.74
N PRO A 128 -13.95 27.11 -2.12
CA PRO A 128 -13.36 27.17 -0.79
C PRO A 128 -14.26 26.53 0.28
N VAL A 129 -13.65 25.80 1.23
CA VAL A 129 -14.34 25.23 2.41
C VAL A 129 -15.13 26.29 3.19
N SER A 130 -14.66 27.55 3.22
CA SER A 130 -15.36 28.64 3.88
C SER A 130 -16.76 28.91 3.29
N ARG A 131 -16.96 28.67 1.98
CA ARG A 131 -18.27 28.80 1.34
C ARG A 131 -19.23 27.67 1.69
N LEU A 132 -18.72 26.47 2.00
CA LEU A 132 -19.56 25.37 2.50
C LEU A 132 -20.11 25.68 3.90
N LYS A 133 -19.41 26.53 4.64
CA LYS A 133 -19.76 26.92 6.02
C LYS A 133 -20.54 28.22 6.11
N SER A 134 -20.55 29.03 5.06
CA SER A 134 -21.31 30.27 5.06
C SER A 134 -22.79 29.97 4.93
N VAL A 135 -23.56 30.35 5.96
CA VAL A 135 -25.00 30.46 5.87
C VAL A 135 -25.30 31.70 5.02
N ALA A 136 -26.01 31.52 3.91
CA ALA A 136 -26.57 32.62 3.13
C ALA A 136 -27.67 33.32 3.94
#